data_AF-A0A101ERP6-F1
#
_entry.id   AF-A0A101ERP6-F1
#
_cell.length_a   1.000
_cell.length_b   1.000
_cell.length_c   1.000
_cell.angle_alpha   90.00
_cell.angle_beta   90.00
_cell.angle_gamma   90.00
#
_symmetry.space_group_name_H-M   'P 1'
#
loop_
_entity.id
_entity.type
_entity.pdbx_description
1 polymer ?
#
loop_
_entity_poly.entity_id
_entity_poly.type
_entity_poly.pdbx_seq_one_letter_code
_entity_poly.pdbx_strand_id
1 'polypeptide(L)'
;MDDYLEMLFKLGVIATIGKGKRSKKAIEACKKWKRVYFVTPSGTAAALSKRVKKSRVLAFEDLGPEAIYEIEVEDFPLIVAIDSNGNTIFKE
;
A
#
# COMPACT_ATOMS: atom_id res chain seq x y z
N MET A 1 6.02 -0.83 8.58
CA MET A 1 4.63 -0.34 8.53
C MET A 1 3.60 -1.29 9.12
N ASP A 2 3.89 -2.60 9.26
CA ASP A 2 2.92 -3.59 9.74
C ASP A 2 2.39 -3.29 11.16
N ASP A 3 3.22 -2.70 12.03
CA ASP A 3 2.80 -2.31 13.37
C ASP A 3 1.74 -1.20 13.41
N TYR A 4 1.64 -0.39 12.37
CA TYR A 4 0.71 0.73 12.28
C TYR A 4 -0.62 0.35 11.60
N LEU A 5 -0.74 -0.84 11.01
CA LEU A 5 -1.92 -1.22 10.22
C LEU A 5 -3.22 -1.16 11.03
N GLU A 6 -3.20 -1.62 12.28
CA GLU A 6 -4.38 -1.57 13.15
C GLU A 6 -4.89 -0.13 13.36
N MET A 7 -3.97 0.81 13.58
CA MET A 7 -4.29 2.23 13.73
C MET A 7 -4.82 2.82 12.41
N LEU A 8 -4.14 2.56 11.30
CA LEU A 8 -4.52 3.07 9.99
C LEU A 8 -5.91 2.57 9.56
N PHE A 9 -6.20 1.29 9.77
CA PHE A 9 -7.51 0.71 9.44
C PHE A 9 -8.64 1.27 10.31
N LYS A 10 -8.37 1.56 11.59
CA LYS A 10 -9.31 2.29 12.47
C LYS A 10 -9.61 3.70 11.96
N LEU A 11 -8.61 4.37 11.40
CA LEU A 11 -8.72 5.73 10.85
C LEU A 11 -9.33 5.76 9.44
N GLY A 12 -9.76 4.61 8.90
CA GLY A 12 -10.50 4.54 7.64
C GLY A 12 -9.68 4.14 6.43
N VAL A 13 -8.39 3.81 6.57
CA VAL A 13 -7.61 3.25 5.44
C VAL A 13 -8.22 1.91 5.01
N ILE A 14 -8.60 1.81 3.74
CA ILE A 14 -9.28 0.63 3.19
C ILE A 14 -8.33 -0.40 2.54
N ALA A 15 -7.17 0.05 2.09
CA ALA A 15 -6.16 -0.78 1.46
C ALA A 15 -4.77 -0.16 1.60
N THR A 16 -3.74 -0.98 1.44
CA THR A 16 -2.35 -0.51 1.39
C THR A 16 -1.66 -1.04 0.14
N ILE A 17 -0.70 -0.29 -0.40
CA ILE A 17 0.10 -0.68 -1.57
C ILE A 17 1.57 -0.72 -1.13
N GLY A 18 2.32 -1.71 -1.60
CA GLY A 18 3.75 -1.80 -1.30
C GLY A 18 4.49 -2.81 -2.17
N LYS A 19 5.53 -3.40 -1.57
CA LYS A 19 6.37 -4.44 -2.20
C LYS A 19 6.67 -5.56 -1.21
N GLY A 20 6.86 -6.76 -1.73
CA GLY A 20 7.30 -7.92 -0.97
C GLY A 20 6.26 -8.49 0.00
N LYS A 21 6.67 -9.58 0.68
CA LYS A 21 5.90 -10.29 1.70
C LYS A 21 5.72 -9.41 2.94
N ARG A 22 4.56 -9.55 3.58
CA ARG A 22 4.23 -8.91 4.86
C ARG A 22 4.18 -9.95 5.98
N SER A 23 4.24 -9.49 7.23
CA SER A 23 4.19 -10.37 8.40
C SER A 23 2.83 -11.07 8.56
N LYS A 24 2.79 -12.13 9.38
CA LYS A 24 1.53 -12.78 9.79
C LYS A 24 0.58 -11.77 10.45
N LYS A 25 1.11 -10.80 11.21
CA LYS A 25 0.34 -9.71 11.83
C LYS A 25 -0.41 -8.89 10.78
N ALA A 26 0.21 -8.58 9.64
CA ALA A 26 -0.45 -7.85 8.56
C ALA A 26 -1.56 -8.67 7.90
N ILE A 27 -1.35 -9.97 7.71
CA ILE A 27 -2.35 -10.89 7.14
C ILE A 27 -3.59 -10.93 8.05
N GLU A 28 -3.38 -11.15 9.35
CA GLU A 28 -4.47 -11.17 10.33
C GLU A 28 -5.17 -9.81 10.44
N ALA A 29 -4.44 -8.70 10.35
CA ALA A 29 -5.04 -7.37 10.31
C ALA A 29 -5.94 -7.18 9.08
N CYS A 30 -5.50 -7.60 7.89
CA CYS A 30 -6.31 -7.54 6.67
C CYS A 30 -7.60 -8.35 6.80
N LYS A 31 -7.51 -9.56 7.36
CA LYS A 31 -8.67 -10.43 7.62
C LYS A 31 -9.63 -9.83 8.63
N LYS A 32 -9.12 -9.34 9.77
CA LYS A 32 -9.90 -8.75 10.86
C LYS A 32 -10.67 -7.51 10.41
N TRP A 33 -10.00 -6.61 9.69
CA TRP A 33 -10.57 -5.33 9.28
C TRP A 33 -11.26 -5.35 7.92
N LYS A 34 -11.25 -6.51 7.23
CA LYS A 34 -11.73 -6.66 5.84
C LYS A 34 -11.06 -5.64 4.92
N ARG A 35 -9.73 -5.72 4.86
CA ARG A 35 -8.83 -4.84 4.10
C ARG A 35 -7.95 -5.63 3.16
N VAL A 36 -7.38 -4.95 2.18
CA VAL A 36 -6.56 -5.56 1.12
C VAL A 36 -5.16 -4.96 1.11
N TYR A 37 -4.16 -5.80 0.87
CA TYR A 37 -2.80 -5.36 0.56
C TYR A 37 -2.48 -5.67 -0.90
N PHE A 38 -2.07 -4.64 -1.62
CA PHE A 38 -1.61 -4.75 -3.00
C PHE A 38 -0.09 -4.69 -3.08
N VAL A 39 0.46 -5.40 -4.05
CA VAL A 39 1.85 -5.20 -4.49
C VAL A 39 1.88 -4.65 -5.91
N THR A 40 2.93 -3.89 -6.21
CA THR A 40 3.19 -3.36 -7.54
C THR A 40 4.56 -3.86 -8.06
N PRO A 41 4.80 -3.93 -9.39
CA PRO A 41 6.07 -4.35 -9.95
C PRO A 41 7.27 -3.56 -9.39
N SER A 42 8.11 -4.25 -8.61
CA SER A 42 9.25 -3.64 -7.93
C SER A 42 10.41 -3.38 -8.91
N GLY A 43 11.16 -2.30 -8.69
CA GLY A 43 12.30 -1.92 -9.55
C GLY A 43 11.93 -1.19 -10.84
N THR A 44 10.64 -0.91 -11.07
CA THR A 44 10.14 -0.29 -12.30
C THR A 44 9.65 1.15 -12.11
N ALA A 45 10.26 1.90 -11.19
CA ALA A 45 9.80 3.25 -10.81
C ALA A 45 9.65 4.21 -12.00
N ALA A 46 10.56 4.16 -12.98
CA ALA A 46 10.47 4.99 -14.21
C ALA A 46 9.31 4.61 -15.14
N ALA A 47 8.82 3.36 -15.08
CA ALA A 47 7.63 2.94 -15.81
C ALA A 47 6.35 3.31 -15.02
N LEU A 48 6.37 3.12 -13.70
CA LEU A 48 5.27 3.48 -12.81
C LEU A 48 5.03 5.00 -12.77
N SER A 49 6.08 5.82 -12.87
CA SER A 49 5.94 7.29 -12.91
C SER A 49 5.16 7.76 -14.14
N LYS A 50 5.19 7.01 -15.26
CA LYS A 50 4.36 7.29 -16.44
C LYS A 50 2.87 7.06 -16.23
N ARG A 51 2.49 6.44 -15.10
CA ARG A 51 1.08 6.24 -14.68
C ARG A 51 0.62 7.30 -13.70
N VAL A 52 1.52 8.15 -13.20
CA VAL A 52 1.18 9.28 -12.32
C VAL A 52 0.71 10.47 -13.17
N LYS A 53 -0.47 10.98 -12.85
CA LYS A 53 -1.08 12.14 -13.51
C LYS A 53 -0.85 13.43 -12.75
N LYS A 54 -0.91 13.37 -11.42
CA LYS A 54 -0.64 14.49 -10.52
C LYS A 54 0.01 13.99 -9.24
N SER A 55 0.84 14.83 -8.64
CA SER A 55 1.41 14.62 -7.30
C SER A 55 1.49 15.98 -6.60
N ARG A 56 1.03 16.05 -5.35
CA ARG A 56 1.20 17.23 -4.50
C ARG A 56 1.52 16.82 -3.07
N VAL A 57 2.34 17.63 -2.40
CA VAL A 57 2.60 17.47 -0.96
C VAL A 57 1.34 17.88 -0.21
N LEU A 58 0.90 17.02 0.71
CA LEU A 58 -0.26 17.24 1.56
C LEU A 58 0.14 17.60 3.00
N ALA A 59 1.25 17.04 3.50
CA ALA A 59 1.77 17.33 4.83
C ALA A 59 3.26 16.98 4.96
N PHE A 60 3.95 17.62 5.91
CA PHE A 60 5.35 17.37 6.29
C PHE A 60 6.35 17.55 5.14
N GLU A 61 6.25 18.68 4.44
CA GLU A 61 7.10 19.01 3.28
C GLU A 61 8.60 18.95 3.59
N ASP A 62 8.99 19.27 4.82
CA ASP A 62 10.36 19.23 5.32
C ASP A 62 10.98 17.82 5.32
N LEU A 63 10.16 16.76 5.28
CA LEU A 63 10.61 15.38 5.18
C LEU A 63 10.99 14.95 3.74
N GLY A 64 10.81 15.83 2.75
CA GLY A 64 11.21 15.59 1.37
C GLY A 64 10.55 14.33 0.79
N PRO A 65 11.30 13.31 0.32
CA PRO A 65 10.73 12.09 -0.25
C PRO A 65 9.79 11.30 0.70
N GLU A 66 9.88 11.51 2.01
CA GLU A 66 9.06 10.85 3.04
C GLU A 66 7.82 11.67 3.45
N ALA A 67 7.60 12.84 2.83
CA ALA A 67 6.40 13.65 3.05
C ALA A 67 5.12 12.88 2.67
N ILE A 68 3.97 13.34 3.14
CA ILE A 68 2.69 12.76 2.71
C ILE A 68 2.30 13.38 1.38
N TYR A 69 2.15 12.55 0.35
CA TYR A 69 1.73 12.97 -0.99
C TYR A 69 0.31 12.51 -1.29
N GLU A 70 -0.45 13.37 -1.94
CA GLU A 70 -1.64 12.95 -2.69
C GLU A 70 -1.22 12.73 -4.15
N ILE A 71 -1.43 11.51 -4.66
CA ILE A 71 -0.98 11.09 -5.99
C ILE A 71 -2.19 10.58 -6.77
N GLU A 72 -2.46 11.19 -7.92
CA GLU A 72 -3.47 10.74 -8.89
C GLU A 72 -2.79 9.83 -9.92
N VAL A 73 -3.32 8.63 -10.13
CA VAL A 73 -2.76 7.64 -11.04
C VAL A 73 -3.83 7.07 -11.98
N GLU A 74 -3.42 6.65 -13.17
CA GLU A 74 -4.26 5.96 -14.16
C GLU A 74 -3.55 4.70 -14.64
N ASP A 75 -4.26 3.58 -14.78
CA ASP A 75 -3.71 2.28 -15.18
C ASP A 75 -2.49 1.84 -14.34
N PHE A 76 -2.54 2.09 -13.04
CA PHE A 76 -1.48 1.74 -12.12
C PHE A 76 -1.52 0.23 -11.80
N PRO A 77 -0.49 -0.55 -12.16
CA PRO A 77 -0.54 -2.00 -12.03
C PRO A 77 -0.43 -2.45 -10.57
N LEU A 78 -1.44 -3.19 -10.12
CA LEU A 78 -1.54 -3.74 -8.78
C LEU A 78 -1.92 -5.22 -8.84
N ILE A 79 -1.39 -5.99 -7.90
CA ILE A 79 -1.74 -7.39 -7.65
C ILE A 79 -2.24 -7.50 -6.23
N VAL A 80 -3.38 -8.17 -6.02
CA VAL A 80 -3.86 -8.50 -4.67
C VAL A 80 -2.88 -9.49 -4.05
N ALA A 81 -2.10 -9.01 -3.08
CA ALA A 81 -1.11 -9.82 -2.39
C ALA A 81 -1.66 -10.47 -1.12
N ILE A 82 -2.51 -9.75 -0.39
CA ILE A 82 -3.30 -10.29 0.73
C ILE A 82 -4.74 -9.84 0.53
N ASP A 83 -5.68 -10.79 0.49
CA ASP A 83 -7.11 -10.49 0.38
C ASP A 83 -7.78 -10.22 1.75
N SER A 84 -9.05 -9.84 1.72
CA SER A 84 -9.84 -9.54 2.93
C SER A 84 -10.19 -10.78 3.78
N ASN A 85 -9.81 -11.97 3.35
CA ASN A 85 -9.99 -13.23 4.07
C ASN A 85 -8.68 -13.74 4.70
N GLY A 86 -7.57 -13.04 4.45
CA GLY A 86 -6.24 -13.41 4.93
C GLY A 86 -5.51 -14.40 4.02
N ASN A 87 -5.98 -14.63 2.79
CA ASN A 87 -5.23 -15.41 1.82
C ASN A 87 -4.09 -14.57 1.26
N THR A 88 -2.91 -15.17 1.09
CA THR A 88 -1.70 -14.50 0.59
C THR A 88 -1.11 -15.24 -0.61
N ILE A 89 -0.62 -14.50 -1.59
CA ILE A 89 0.12 -15.07 -2.74
C ILE A 89 1.54 -15.50 -2.37
N PHE A 90 2.09 -14.95 -1.29
CA PHE A 90 3.41 -15.33 -0.80
C PHE A 90 3.32 -16.65 -0.04
N LYS A 91 4.04 -17.67 -0.53
CA LYS A 91 4.18 -18.96 0.16
C LYS A 91 4.84 -18.73 1.53
N GLU A 92 4.45 -19.56 2.51
CA GLU A 92 5.09 -19.57 3.82
C GLU A 92 6.58 -19.91 3.71
#